data_AF-A0A7J7NAJ3-F1
#
_entry.id   AF-A0A7J7NAJ3-F1
#
_cell.length_a   1.000
_cell.length_b   1.000
_cell.length_c   1.000
_cell.angle_alpha   90.00
_cell.angle_beta   90.00
_cell.angle_gamma   90.00
#
_symmetry.space_group_name_H-M   'P 1'
#
loop_
_entity.id
_entity.type
_entity.pdbx_description
1 polymer ?
#
loop_
_entity_poly.entity_id
_entity_poly.type
_entity_poly.pdbx_seq_one_letter_code
_entity_poly.pdbx_strand_id
1 'polypeptide(L)'
;MSHSTRVSHVSSDTPNDWFESAGMQEDQRDQRFYKLNRLCLMEKDVSGEKAQMLKENYEDFMEKLEATHLLDAALYAFPPLVYTRMQGKGTGSFGKRRNKTHTLCVRCGRRSFHLQKSRCSSCAYPAARIRKYNWSEKAIRRKTTGTGRMKYLRHVPRRFKGNFREGTQAAPRTKGVAAA
;
A
#
# COMPACT_ATOMS: atom_id res chain seq x y z
N MET A 1 -1.67 54.80 26.94
CA MET A 1 -0.65 54.25 26.02
C MET A 1 -1.23 53.01 25.38
N SER A 2 -1.75 53.21 24.17
CA SER A 2 -2.43 52.25 23.32
C SER A 2 -1.43 51.26 22.72
N HIS A 3 -1.56 49.97 23.04
CA HIS A 3 -0.88 48.93 22.28
C HIS A 3 -1.84 48.31 21.28
N SER A 4 -1.73 48.83 20.06
CA SER A 4 -2.31 48.33 18.83
C SER A 4 -1.94 46.87 18.58
N THR A 5 -2.95 46.10 18.19
CA THR A 5 -2.83 44.77 17.61
C THR A 5 -2.02 44.78 16.31
N ARG A 6 -1.24 43.72 16.08
CA ARG A 6 -0.90 43.24 14.74
C ARG A 6 -0.81 41.71 14.78
N VAL A 7 -1.94 41.05 14.57
CA VAL A 7 -1.98 39.63 14.23
C VAL A 7 -1.56 39.53 12.76
N SER A 8 -0.40 38.95 12.51
CA SER A 8 0.04 38.62 11.16
C SER A 8 -0.92 37.59 10.56
N HIS A 9 -1.57 37.97 9.46
CA HIS A 9 -2.23 37.04 8.55
C HIS A 9 -1.17 36.08 8.01
N VAL A 10 -1.29 34.79 8.33
CA VAL A 10 -0.60 33.73 7.59
C VAL A 10 -1.57 33.30 6.50
N SER A 11 -1.22 33.67 5.28
CA SER A 11 -1.91 33.33 4.05
C SER A 11 -2.19 31.83 3.99
N SER A 12 -3.45 31.49 3.77
CA SER A 12 -3.89 30.13 3.48
C SER A 12 -3.49 29.77 2.06
N ASP A 13 -2.30 29.21 1.90
CA ASP A 13 -1.90 28.57 0.66
C ASP A 13 -2.76 27.31 0.46
N THR A 14 -3.57 27.35 -0.60
CA THR A 14 -4.47 26.28 -1.00
C THR A 14 -3.69 25.01 -1.37
N PRO A 15 -4.09 23.79 -0.93
CA PRO A 15 -3.29 22.57 -1.12
C PRO A 15 -3.24 21.99 -2.55
N ASN A 16 -3.55 22.76 -3.60
CA ASN A 16 -3.90 22.18 -4.91
C ASN A 16 -2.89 22.39 -6.04
N ASP A 17 -1.81 23.16 -5.88
CA ASP A 17 -0.85 23.40 -6.99
C ASP A 17 0.34 22.43 -7.05
N TRP A 18 0.37 21.41 -6.18
CA TRP A 18 1.38 20.34 -6.25
C TRP A 18 0.96 19.15 -7.14
N PHE A 19 -0.28 19.15 -7.65
CA PHE A 19 -0.85 17.99 -8.36
C PHE A 19 -0.52 17.95 -9.87
N GLU A 20 -0.02 19.04 -10.46
CA GLU A 20 0.28 19.11 -11.91
C GLU A 20 1.77 18.96 -12.28
N SER A 21 2.70 18.99 -11.31
CA SER A 21 4.14 18.96 -11.61
C SER A 21 4.83 17.60 -11.42
N ALA A 22 4.11 16.58 -10.93
CA ALA A 22 4.65 15.24 -10.78
C ALA A 22 4.07 14.34 -11.87
N GLY A 23 4.77 14.25 -13.00
CA GLY A 23 4.46 13.36 -14.12
C GLY A 23 3.98 11.98 -13.68
N MET A 24 2.68 11.80 -13.81
CA MET A 24 1.93 10.57 -13.62
C MET A 24 2.51 9.47 -14.53
N GLN A 25 3.13 8.45 -13.93
CA GLN A 25 3.36 7.13 -14.56
C GLN A 25 2.64 6.05 -13.76
N GLU A 26 1.37 6.30 -13.43
CA GLU A 26 0.38 5.24 -13.24
C GLU A 26 -0.19 4.92 -14.63
N ASP A 27 0.36 3.93 -15.35
CA ASP A 27 -0.36 3.13 -16.39
C ASP A 27 0.52 2.27 -17.33
N GLN A 28 1.56 1.60 -16.82
CA GLN A 28 2.30 0.61 -17.65
C GLN A 28 2.26 -0.84 -17.14
N ARG A 29 1.70 -1.10 -15.95
CA ARG A 29 1.52 -2.47 -15.45
C ARG A 29 0.14 -3.06 -15.72
N ASP A 30 -0.88 -2.22 -15.91
CA ASP A 30 -2.26 -2.68 -16.12
C ASP A 30 -2.59 -2.96 -17.60
N GLN A 31 -1.88 -2.35 -18.55
CA GLN A 31 -2.03 -2.68 -19.99
C GLN A 31 -1.43 -4.06 -20.36
N ARG A 32 -0.39 -4.54 -19.65
CA ARG A 32 0.21 -5.86 -19.93
C ARG A 32 -0.67 -7.02 -19.48
N PHE A 33 -1.46 -6.83 -18.42
CA PHE A 33 -2.29 -7.91 -17.87
C PHE A 33 -3.47 -8.24 -18.79
N TYR A 34 -4.07 -7.25 -19.45
CA TYR A 34 -5.15 -7.47 -20.42
C TYR A 34 -4.66 -7.84 -21.84
N LYS A 35 -3.40 -7.57 -22.19
CA LYS A 35 -2.82 -7.97 -23.49
C LYS A 35 -2.39 -9.44 -23.53
N LEU A 36 -2.05 -10.05 -22.39
CA LEU A 36 -1.68 -11.46 -22.29
C LEU A 36 -2.88 -12.43 -22.36
N ASN A 37 -4.07 -12.01 -21.92
CA ASN A 37 -5.28 -12.84 -22.04
C ASN A 37 -5.99 -12.75 -23.41
N ARG A 38 -5.47 -11.94 -24.35
CA ARG A 38 -5.99 -11.86 -25.74
C ARG A 38 -5.16 -12.66 -26.75
N LEU A 39 -3.96 -13.12 -26.37
CA LEU A 39 -3.11 -13.96 -27.24
C LEU A 39 -3.36 -15.47 -27.06
N CYS A 40 -4.11 -15.86 -26.03
CA CYS A 40 -4.38 -17.28 -25.72
C CYS A 40 -5.54 -17.90 -26.53
N LEU A 41 -6.03 -17.25 -27.58
CA LEU A 41 -7.19 -17.72 -28.36
C LEU A 41 -7.00 -17.70 -29.90
N MET A 42 -5.77 -17.65 -30.41
CA MET A 42 -5.52 -17.67 -31.87
C MET A 42 -4.31 -18.51 -32.32
N GLU A 43 -3.94 -19.57 -31.61
CA GLU A 43 -2.95 -20.53 -32.11
C GLU A 43 -3.56 -21.94 -32.15
N LYS A 44 -4.34 -22.18 -33.19
CA LYS A 44 -4.48 -23.50 -33.79
C LYS A 44 -3.88 -23.44 -35.19
N ASP A 45 -3.12 -24.50 -35.47
CA ASP A 45 -2.73 -24.99 -36.80
C ASP A 45 -1.51 -24.31 -37.46
N VAL A 46 -0.32 -24.68 -36.98
CA VAL A 46 0.88 -24.75 -37.83
C VAL A 46 1.45 -26.17 -37.73
N SER A 47 1.01 -26.98 -38.70
CA SER A 47 1.69 -28.10 -39.35
C SER A 47 3.05 -28.54 -38.78
N GLY A 48 3.13 -29.84 -38.46
CA GLY A 48 4.26 -30.59 -37.92
C GLY A 48 5.59 -30.57 -38.68
N GLU A 49 5.80 -29.71 -39.67
CA GLU A 49 7.07 -29.60 -40.41
C GLU A 49 8.12 -28.76 -39.67
N LYS A 50 7.72 -27.79 -38.83
CA LYS A 50 8.66 -26.98 -38.03
C LYS A 50 9.21 -27.69 -36.79
N ALA A 51 8.49 -28.70 -36.28
CA ALA A 51 8.91 -29.48 -35.12
C ALA A 51 10.01 -30.51 -35.46
N GLN A 52 10.09 -30.92 -36.73
CA GLN A 52 11.08 -31.90 -37.19
C GLN A 52 12.43 -31.25 -37.51
N MET A 53 12.42 -30.07 -38.17
CA MET A 53 13.63 -29.26 -38.37
C MET A 53 14.30 -28.85 -37.05
N LEU A 54 13.54 -28.61 -35.99
CA LEU A 54 14.12 -28.26 -34.67
C LEU A 54 14.71 -29.46 -33.93
N LYS A 55 14.28 -30.70 -34.23
CA LYS A 55 14.88 -31.92 -33.66
C LYS A 55 16.16 -32.30 -34.39
N GLU A 56 16.18 -32.23 -35.72
CA GLU A 56 17.38 -32.52 -36.51
C GLU A 56 18.50 -31.51 -36.25
N ASN A 57 18.18 -30.22 -36.11
CA ASN A 57 19.15 -29.19 -35.70
C ASN A 57 19.60 -29.32 -34.23
N TYR A 58 18.85 -30.04 -33.38
CA TYR A 58 19.21 -30.25 -31.97
C TYR A 58 20.18 -31.43 -31.81
N GLU A 59 19.97 -32.53 -32.54
CA GLU A 59 20.90 -33.67 -32.54
C GLU A 59 22.24 -33.29 -33.19
N ASP A 60 22.24 -32.55 -34.32
CA ASP A 60 23.44 -32.01 -34.97
C ASP A 60 24.20 -30.98 -34.12
N PHE A 61 23.49 -30.27 -33.24
CA PHE A 61 24.09 -29.30 -32.30
C PHE A 61 24.70 -30.01 -31.08
N MET A 62 24.09 -31.10 -30.61
CA MET A 62 24.59 -31.90 -29.49
C MET A 62 25.84 -32.71 -29.88
N GLU A 63 25.93 -33.19 -31.12
CA GLU A 63 27.12 -33.90 -31.62
C GLU A 63 28.33 -32.96 -31.81
N LYS A 64 28.10 -31.69 -32.20
CA LYS A 64 29.16 -30.66 -32.27
C LYS A 64 29.63 -30.18 -30.88
N LEU A 65 28.79 -30.29 -29.86
CA LEU A 65 29.15 -29.99 -28.46
C LEU A 65 30.08 -31.05 -27.87
N GLU A 66 29.91 -32.32 -28.22
CA GLU A 66 30.81 -33.40 -27.78
C GLU A 66 32.19 -33.33 -28.47
N ALA A 67 32.25 -32.88 -29.73
CA ALA A 67 33.52 -32.69 -30.45
C ALA A 67 34.39 -31.54 -29.92
N THR A 68 33.82 -30.59 -29.18
CA THR A 68 34.57 -29.50 -28.52
C THR A 68 35.13 -29.87 -27.13
N HIS A 69 34.83 -31.05 -26.60
CA HIS A 69 35.17 -31.41 -25.21
C HIS A 69 36.51 -32.14 -25.00
N LEU A 70 37.31 -32.38 -26.03
CA LEU A 70 38.63 -33.03 -25.87
C LEU A 70 39.82 -32.08 -25.71
N LEU A 71 39.61 -30.75 -25.69
CA LEU A 71 40.66 -29.78 -25.35
C LEU A 71 40.28 -28.75 -24.27
N ASP A 72 39.22 -28.98 -23.48
CA ASP A 72 38.83 -28.07 -22.38
C ASP A 72 38.74 -28.76 -21.00
N ALA A 73 39.36 -29.92 -20.81
CA ALA A 73 39.47 -30.57 -19.51
C ALA A 73 40.47 -29.89 -18.54
N ALA A 74 41.25 -28.91 -19.01
CA ALA A 74 42.27 -28.22 -18.20
C ALA A 74 41.84 -26.83 -17.68
N LEU A 75 40.70 -26.28 -18.11
CA LEU A 75 40.17 -24.99 -17.61
C LEU A 75 38.94 -25.14 -16.69
N TYR A 76 38.39 -26.36 -16.54
CA TYR A 76 37.37 -26.66 -15.53
C TYR A 76 37.93 -27.11 -14.16
N ALA A 77 39.23 -26.88 -13.91
CA ALA A 77 39.87 -27.08 -12.61
C ALA A 77 40.18 -25.76 -11.85
N PHE A 78 39.59 -24.63 -12.28
CA PHE A 78 39.45 -23.46 -11.41
C PHE A 78 37.97 -23.25 -11.12
N PRO A 79 37.51 -23.44 -9.87
CA PRO A 79 36.12 -23.23 -9.53
C PRO A 79 35.71 -21.80 -9.91
N PRO A 80 34.61 -21.61 -10.65
CA PRO A 80 34.12 -20.28 -10.96
C PRO A 80 33.84 -19.59 -9.63
N LEU A 81 34.58 -18.50 -9.40
CA LEU A 81 34.24 -17.37 -8.54
C LEU A 81 33.26 -17.74 -7.42
N VAL A 82 33.83 -17.97 -6.23
CA VAL A 82 33.13 -18.04 -4.95
C VAL A 82 32.55 -16.65 -4.61
N TYR A 83 31.71 -16.09 -5.47
CA TYR A 83 30.68 -15.16 -5.06
C TYR A 83 29.53 -16.00 -4.49
N THR A 84 29.83 -16.76 -3.42
CA THR A 84 28.83 -17.12 -2.43
C THR A 84 28.46 -15.80 -1.77
N ARG A 85 27.61 -15.04 -2.46
CA ARG A 85 26.92 -13.87 -1.97
C ARG A 85 26.45 -14.23 -0.58
N MET A 86 27.14 -13.69 0.45
CA MET A 86 26.90 -13.94 1.87
C MET A 86 25.41 -13.76 2.15
N GLN A 87 24.65 -14.82 1.94
CA GLN A 87 23.20 -14.86 2.12
C GLN A 87 22.96 -15.61 3.42
N GLY A 88 23.61 -15.11 4.46
CA GLY A 88 23.22 -15.40 5.82
C GLY A 88 21.83 -14.84 6.09
N LYS A 89 21.11 -15.48 7.00
CA LYS A 89 19.78 -15.05 7.50
C LYS A 89 19.80 -13.65 8.14
N GLY A 90 20.99 -13.15 8.48
CA GLY A 90 21.25 -11.85 9.10
C GLY A 90 21.55 -10.75 8.09
N THR A 91 22.65 -10.01 8.34
CA THR A 91 23.01 -8.72 7.74
C THR A 91 22.91 -8.66 6.21
N GLY A 92 23.43 -9.67 5.50
CA GLY A 92 23.38 -9.72 4.03
C GLY A 92 21.96 -9.80 3.45
N SER A 93 21.00 -10.36 4.19
CA SER A 93 19.59 -10.40 3.78
C SER A 93 18.84 -9.08 4.02
N PHE A 94 19.21 -8.31 5.06
CA PHE A 94 18.56 -7.05 5.41
C PHE A 94 18.80 -5.98 4.35
N GLY A 95 19.99 -5.91 3.76
CA GLY A 95 20.32 -4.95 2.70
C GLY A 95 19.42 -5.05 1.46
N LYS A 96 18.78 -6.22 1.23
CA LYS A 96 17.90 -6.45 0.07
C LYS A 96 16.43 -6.07 0.31
N ARG A 97 16.04 -5.61 1.51
CA ARG A 97 14.63 -5.34 1.90
C ARG A 97 14.09 -3.99 1.40
N ARG A 98 14.23 -3.74 0.09
CA ARG A 98 13.73 -2.50 -0.57
C ARG A 98 12.24 -2.54 -0.89
N ASN A 99 11.69 -3.72 -1.19
CA ASN A 99 10.27 -3.88 -1.53
C ASN A 99 9.38 -3.75 -0.29
N LYS A 100 8.26 -3.03 -0.42
CA LYS A 100 7.32 -2.81 0.68
C LYS A 100 6.08 -3.69 0.50
N THR A 101 5.77 -4.50 1.51
CA THR A 101 4.56 -5.31 1.55
C THR A 101 3.38 -4.54 2.14
N HIS A 102 3.65 -3.72 3.16
CA HIS A 102 2.63 -2.95 3.89
C HIS A 102 2.77 -1.43 3.71
N THR A 103 1.68 -0.79 3.30
CA THR A 103 1.54 0.67 3.19
C THR A 103 0.48 1.20 4.16
N LEU A 104 0.31 2.53 4.20
CA LEU A 104 -0.71 3.19 5.03
C LEU A 104 -2.12 2.83 4.53
N CYS A 105 -3.01 2.48 5.46
CA CYS A 105 -4.41 2.19 5.16
C CYS A 105 -5.27 3.46 5.34
N VAL A 106 -6.07 3.79 4.33
CA VAL A 106 -6.98 4.95 4.33
C VAL A 106 -7.95 4.94 5.51
N ARG A 107 -8.55 3.77 5.83
CA ARG A 107 -9.56 3.67 6.91
C ARG A 107 -8.98 3.84 8.31
N CYS A 108 -7.82 3.24 8.60
CA CYS A 108 -7.31 3.16 9.98
C CYS A 108 -6.02 3.94 10.23
N GLY A 109 -5.41 4.55 9.20
CA GLY A 109 -4.18 5.34 9.32
C GLY A 109 -2.94 4.54 9.73
N ARG A 110 -3.02 3.20 9.74
CA ARG A 110 -1.91 2.31 10.14
C ARG A 110 -1.20 1.76 8.92
N ARG A 111 0.13 1.55 9.02
CA ARG A 111 0.92 0.83 8.02
C ARG A 111 0.62 -0.66 8.09
N SER A 112 -0.50 -1.06 7.53
CA SER A 112 -1.05 -2.42 7.63
C SER A 112 -1.76 -2.86 6.37
N PHE A 113 -1.83 -2.01 5.34
CA PHE A 113 -2.44 -2.36 4.07
C PHE A 113 -1.47 -3.20 3.25
N HIS A 114 -1.80 -4.46 2.98
CA HIS A 114 -0.97 -5.32 2.16
C HIS A 114 -1.20 -5.02 0.68
N LEU A 115 -0.17 -4.57 -0.03
CA LEU A 115 -0.30 -4.05 -1.40
C LEU A 115 -0.71 -5.14 -2.40
N GLN A 116 0.01 -6.27 -2.45
CA GLN A 116 -0.28 -7.35 -3.41
C GLN A 116 -1.64 -8.05 -3.18
N LYS A 117 -2.09 -8.13 -1.91
CA LYS A 117 -3.34 -8.81 -1.53
C LYS A 117 -4.51 -7.84 -1.36
N SER A 118 -4.26 -6.55 -1.60
CA SER A 118 -5.21 -5.45 -1.44
C SER A 118 -6.06 -5.53 -0.17
N ARG A 119 -5.45 -5.90 0.97
CA ARG A 119 -6.18 -6.15 2.23
C ARG A 119 -5.44 -5.61 3.45
N CYS A 120 -6.14 -4.87 4.30
CA CYS A 120 -5.57 -4.36 5.55
C CYS A 120 -5.57 -5.41 6.66
N SER A 121 -4.40 -5.71 7.21
CA SER A 121 -4.28 -6.63 8.34
C SER A 121 -4.86 -6.06 9.64
N SER A 122 -5.08 -4.75 9.78
CA SER A 122 -5.62 -4.18 11.02
C SER A 122 -7.14 -4.08 11.04
N CYS A 123 -7.73 -3.54 9.98
CA CYS A 123 -9.16 -3.25 9.87
C CYS A 123 -9.91 -4.04 8.79
N ALA A 124 -9.21 -4.85 7.98
CA ALA A 124 -9.72 -5.61 6.84
C ALA A 124 -10.31 -4.79 5.68
N TYR A 125 -9.97 -3.50 5.53
CA TYR A 125 -10.24 -2.77 4.28
C TYR A 125 -9.78 -3.61 3.07
N PRO A 126 -10.61 -3.82 2.02
CA PRO A 126 -11.85 -3.12 1.66
C PRO A 126 -13.15 -3.62 2.32
N ALA A 127 -13.14 -4.69 3.12
CA ALA A 127 -14.36 -5.26 3.70
C ALA A 127 -15.22 -4.22 4.44
N ALA A 128 -16.55 -4.34 4.34
CA ALA A 128 -17.48 -3.40 4.97
C ALA A 128 -17.35 -3.40 6.51
N ARG A 129 -17.27 -4.58 7.11
CA ARG A 129 -17.12 -4.73 8.57
C ARG A 129 -15.67 -4.54 9.01
N ILE A 130 -15.47 -3.82 10.12
CA ILE A 130 -14.17 -3.72 10.76
C ILE A 130 -13.78 -5.07 11.38
N ARG A 131 -12.58 -5.54 11.06
CA ARG A 131 -12.02 -6.76 11.65
C ARG A 131 -11.86 -6.65 13.17
N LYS A 132 -12.49 -7.57 13.90
CA LYS A 132 -12.39 -7.77 15.35
C LYS A 132 -12.21 -9.26 15.63
N TYR A 133 -11.40 -9.57 16.62
CA TYR A 133 -11.22 -10.93 17.12
C TYR A 133 -11.31 -10.91 18.65
N ASN A 134 -12.11 -11.80 19.21
CA ASN A 134 -12.39 -11.82 20.65
C ASN A 134 -11.17 -12.24 21.46
N TRP A 135 -10.28 -13.06 20.88
CA TRP A 135 -9.01 -13.43 21.50
C TRP A 135 -8.01 -12.26 21.65
N SER A 136 -8.30 -11.08 21.12
CA SER A 136 -7.41 -9.91 21.17
C SER A 136 -8.06 -8.69 21.80
N GLU A 137 -8.31 -8.75 23.11
CA GLU A 137 -8.95 -7.69 23.89
C GLU A 137 -8.23 -6.34 23.78
N LYS A 138 -6.90 -6.34 23.89
CA LYS A 138 -6.08 -5.12 23.75
C LYS A 138 -6.26 -4.46 22.38
N ALA A 139 -6.42 -5.26 21.32
CA ALA A 139 -6.66 -4.73 19.98
C ALA A 139 -8.07 -4.16 19.83
N ILE A 140 -9.06 -4.75 20.49
CA ILE A 140 -10.43 -4.22 20.57
C ILE A 140 -10.39 -2.86 21.28
N ARG A 141 -9.85 -2.78 22.49
CA ARG A 141 -9.79 -1.55 23.31
C ARG A 141 -9.14 -0.35 22.61
N ARG A 142 -8.13 -0.57 21.76
CA ARG A 142 -7.46 0.51 21.00
C ARG A 142 -8.35 1.13 19.91
N LYS A 143 -9.44 0.46 19.50
CA LYS A 143 -10.29 0.82 18.36
C LYS A 143 -11.76 1.07 18.73
N THR A 144 -12.14 0.77 19.97
CA THR A 144 -13.53 0.95 20.44
C THR A 144 -13.93 2.42 20.46
N THR A 145 -15.24 2.64 20.39
CA THR A 145 -15.85 3.96 20.65
C THR A 145 -15.32 4.52 21.97
N GLY A 146 -14.87 5.78 21.98
CA GLY A 146 -14.22 6.39 23.15
C GLY A 146 -12.85 7.01 22.85
N THR A 147 -12.08 6.40 21.95
CA THR A 147 -10.65 6.74 21.77
C THR A 147 -10.38 7.90 20.79
N GLY A 148 -11.41 8.44 20.15
CA GLY A 148 -11.29 9.46 19.11
C GLY A 148 -12.03 10.76 19.40
N ARG A 149 -12.18 11.59 18.36
CA ARG A 149 -12.85 12.90 18.45
C ARG A 149 -14.31 12.81 18.89
N MET A 150 -15.02 11.71 18.55
CA MET A 150 -16.42 11.48 18.94
C MET A 150 -17.33 12.70 18.69
N LYS A 151 -17.19 13.34 17.51
CA LYS A 151 -17.88 14.60 17.15
C LYS A 151 -19.39 14.57 17.39
N TYR A 152 -20.02 13.44 17.05
CA TYR A 152 -21.45 13.24 17.30
C TYR A 152 -21.71 12.81 18.75
N LEU A 153 -21.17 11.66 19.16
CA LEU A 153 -21.50 11.06 20.46
C LEU A 153 -21.19 11.94 21.69
N ARG A 154 -20.24 12.88 21.63
CA ARG A 154 -19.98 13.81 22.75
C ARG A 154 -21.11 14.81 22.98
N HIS A 155 -21.79 15.27 21.93
CA HIS A 155 -22.86 16.25 22.07
C HIS A 155 -24.21 15.62 22.40
N VAL A 156 -24.36 14.32 22.12
CA VAL A 156 -25.61 13.57 22.27
C VAL A 156 -26.15 13.61 23.71
N PRO A 157 -25.36 13.33 24.78
CA PRO A 157 -25.86 13.43 26.15
C PRO A 157 -26.38 14.82 26.53
N ARG A 158 -25.77 15.89 25.99
CA ARG A 158 -26.23 17.27 26.21
C ARG A 158 -27.58 17.53 25.53
N ARG A 159 -27.78 17.03 24.30
CA ARG A 159 -29.07 17.09 23.59
C ARG A 159 -30.15 16.31 24.34
N PHE A 160 -29.82 15.12 24.85
CA PHE A 160 -30.74 14.30 25.65
C PHE A 160 -31.25 15.03 26.89
N LYS A 161 -30.36 15.73 27.63
CA LYS A 161 -30.76 16.53 28.80
C LYS A 161 -31.72 17.67 28.47
N GLY A 162 -31.72 18.15 27.22
CA GLY A 162 -32.62 19.18 26.72
C GLY A 162 -33.80 18.62 25.92
N ASN A 163 -34.10 17.32 25.99
CA ASN A 163 -35.20 16.66 25.28
C ASN A 163 -35.23 16.95 23.77
N PHE A 164 -34.06 17.11 23.15
CA PHE A 164 -33.93 17.43 21.71
C PHE A 164 -34.68 18.69 21.27
N ARG A 165 -34.83 19.70 22.15
CA ARG A 165 -35.41 21.00 21.78
C ARG A 165 -34.61 21.65 20.64
N GLU A 166 -35.33 22.19 19.65
CA GLU A 166 -34.77 22.89 18.48
C GLU A 166 -35.45 24.26 18.32
N GLY A 167 -34.79 25.21 17.64
CA GLY A 167 -35.38 26.51 17.28
C GLY A 167 -35.60 27.52 18.42
N THR A 168 -35.38 27.15 19.70
CA THR A 168 -35.54 28.06 20.84
C THR A 168 -34.23 28.75 21.21
N GLN A 169 -34.24 30.07 21.39
CA GLN A 169 -33.10 30.83 21.90
C GLN A 169 -33.16 30.94 23.44
N ALA A 170 -32.00 31.05 24.08
CA ALA A 170 -31.93 31.30 25.52
C ALA A 170 -32.38 32.75 25.80
N ALA A 171 -33.16 32.93 26.87
CA ALA A 171 -33.54 34.27 27.30
C ALA A 171 -32.28 35.11 27.62
N PRO A 172 -32.25 36.40 27.25
CA PRO A 172 -31.12 37.27 27.56
C PRO A 172 -30.96 37.40 29.07
N ARG A 173 -29.72 37.32 29.57
CA ARG A 173 -29.43 37.48 31.00
C ARG A 173 -29.45 38.96 31.36
N THR A 174 -30.35 39.39 32.24
CA THR A 174 -30.27 40.73 32.84
C THR A 174 -29.06 40.80 33.78
N LYS A 175 -28.17 41.77 33.59
CA LYS A 175 -27.07 42.02 34.53
C LYS A 175 -27.71 42.57 35.81
N GLY A 176 -27.68 41.79 36.90
CA GLY A 176 -28.13 42.28 38.20
C GLY A 176 -27.33 43.53 38.57
N VAL A 177 -28.02 44.62 38.88
CA VAL A 177 -27.41 45.75 39.58
C VAL A 177 -26.86 45.17 40.89
N ALA A 178 -25.58 45.38 41.16
CA ALA A 178 -24.96 44.93 42.41
C ALA A 178 -25.80 45.45 43.58
N ALA A 179 -26.25 44.55 44.46
CA ALA A 179 -26.90 44.95 45.71
C ALA A 179 -25.89 45.77 46.52
N ALA A 180 -26.27 47.02 46.81
CA ALA A 180 -25.48 47.98 47.57
C ALA A 180 -25.49 47.65 49.07
#